data_AF-A0A1G2BPH8-F1
#
_entry.id   AF-A0A1G2BPH8-F1
#
_cell.length_a   1.000
_cell.length_b   1.000
_cell.length_c   1.000
_cell.angle_alpha   90.00
_cell.angle_beta   90.00
_cell.angle_gamma   90.00
#
_symmetry.space_group_name_H-M   'P 1'
#
loop_
_entity.id
_entity.type
_entity.pdbx_description
1 polymer ?
#
loop_
_entity_poly.entity_id
_entity_poly.type
_entity_poly.pdbx_seq_one_letter_code
_entity_poly.pdbx_strand_id
1 'polypeptide(L)'
;MTIAHLHVADTKNRGDVAIVLAVQELLRKKFPRCRILDIPLDHLKKGLSRAEIATINRSAFALIGGGGIYYRYFLPFDYKSIHAITTPIVLFGVGYIRELGARPLAQHEIRSAIALNQAATLSSVRDDYTKAWLVRHGVPSRTVQVIGDPAALLSEQKPQHFSRSGTIRVGVNLNYSGWLGFGRYQEHIIKSYNEVTRYFESRGASIFYLQHHPDERRIYPQLAAKKMQVVFRAPREQKYIYGTMDMIIGMMLHSVVLAFGAGTPIVTVGYDLRNTSFVRFIKHPELVIRADQLSSKSLLLLAQTVYRRRAAYRTDFSKRKKMIARAHATFLKKIQELIV
;
A
#
# COMPACT_ATOMS: atom_id res chain seq x y z
N MET A 1 -26.90 -6.38 -7.39
CA MET A 1 -26.08 -5.27 -7.93
C MET A 1 -24.70 -5.80 -8.33
N THR A 2 -24.20 -5.43 -9.50
CA THR A 2 -22.84 -5.77 -9.98
C THR A 2 -21.93 -4.54 -9.90
N ILE A 3 -20.69 -4.70 -9.46
CA ILE A 3 -19.64 -3.67 -9.42
C ILE A 3 -18.48 -4.15 -10.29
N ALA A 4 -18.04 -3.34 -11.25
CA ALA A 4 -16.79 -3.61 -11.98
C ALA A 4 -15.63 -3.03 -11.18
N HIS A 5 -14.69 -3.87 -10.73
CA HIS A 5 -13.50 -3.45 -9.98
C HIS A 5 -12.26 -3.58 -10.86
N LEU A 6 -11.77 -2.45 -11.38
CA LEU A 6 -10.53 -2.39 -12.14
C LEU A 6 -9.36 -2.18 -11.18
N HIS A 7 -8.49 -3.19 -11.02
CA HIS A 7 -7.42 -3.17 -10.03
C HIS A 7 -6.14 -3.83 -10.52
N VAL A 8 -5.04 -3.59 -9.81
CA VAL A 8 -3.77 -4.28 -10.08
C VAL A 8 -3.96 -5.78 -9.87
N ALA A 9 -3.67 -6.58 -10.89
CA ALA A 9 -3.94 -8.03 -10.90
C ALA A 9 -2.68 -8.88 -10.58
N ASP A 10 -1.77 -8.35 -9.76
CA ASP A 10 -0.61 -9.10 -9.28
C ASP A 10 -1.02 -10.00 -8.10
N THR A 11 -1.00 -11.31 -8.34
CA THR A 11 -1.33 -12.33 -7.32
C THR A 11 -0.12 -12.78 -6.49
N LYS A 12 1.10 -12.43 -6.92
CA LYS A 12 2.36 -12.77 -6.23
C LYS A 12 2.69 -11.77 -5.14
N ASN A 13 2.36 -10.49 -5.35
CA ASN A 13 2.59 -9.42 -4.39
C ASN A 13 1.51 -9.38 -3.30
N ARG A 14 1.87 -9.71 -2.05
CA ARG A 14 0.94 -9.72 -0.91
C ARG A 14 0.32 -8.35 -0.63
N GLY A 15 1.02 -7.27 -0.93
CA GLY A 15 0.50 -5.92 -0.80
C GLY A 15 -0.63 -5.63 -1.78
N ASP A 16 -0.45 -5.98 -3.04
CA ASP A 16 -1.48 -5.75 -4.06
C ASP A 16 -2.71 -6.63 -3.83
N VAL A 17 -2.51 -7.90 -3.45
CA VAL A 17 -3.62 -8.78 -3.04
C VAL A 17 -4.32 -8.22 -1.79
N ALA A 18 -3.58 -7.67 -0.81
CA ALA A 18 -4.17 -7.08 0.39
C ALA A 18 -5.07 -5.89 0.08
N ILE A 19 -4.66 -5.03 -0.86
CA ILE A 19 -5.48 -3.91 -1.34
C ILE A 19 -6.80 -4.43 -1.91
N VAL A 20 -6.75 -5.37 -2.84
CA VAL A 20 -7.95 -5.89 -3.51
C VAL A 20 -8.91 -6.48 -2.49
N LEU A 21 -8.41 -7.33 -1.60
CA LEU A 21 -9.21 -7.91 -0.53
C LEU A 21 -9.83 -6.85 0.39
N ALA A 22 -9.09 -5.79 0.72
CA ALA A 22 -9.59 -4.73 1.58
C ALA A 22 -10.69 -3.90 0.91
N VAL A 23 -10.50 -3.52 -0.35
CA VAL A 23 -11.52 -2.80 -1.14
C VAL A 23 -12.77 -3.66 -1.27
N GLN A 24 -12.63 -4.91 -1.67
CA GLN A 24 -13.79 -5.79 -1.83
C GLN A 24 -14.50 -6.09 -0.51
N GLU A 25 -13.79 -6.19 0.62
CA GLU A 25 -14.40 -6.31 1.96
C GLU A 25 -15.23 -5.06 2.31
N LEU A 26 -14.67 -3.87 2.07
CA LEU A 26 -15.36 -2.61 2.29
C LEU A 26 -16.62 -2.49 1.42
N LEU A 27 -16.52 -2.90 0.15
CA LEU A 27 -17.66 -2.94 -0.77
C LEU A 27 -18.74 -3.92 -0.31
N ARG A 28 -18.39 -5.17 0.01
CA ARG A 28 -19.35 -6.17 0.49
C ARG A 28 -20.01 -5.76 1.80
N LYS A 29 -19.29 -5.05 2.67
CA LYS A 29 -19.86 -4.47 3.89
C LYS A 29 -20.85 -3.35 3.60
N LYS A 30 -20.57 -2.49 2.62
CA LYS A 30 -21.44 -1.37 2.25
C LYS A 30 -22.65 -1.80 1.42
N PHE A 31 -22.45 -2.76 0.53
CA PHE A 31 -23.43 -3.25 -0.43
C PHE A 31 -23.60 -4.77 -0.26
N PRO A 32 -24.41 -5.21 0.71
CA PRO A 32 -24.65 -6.63 0.93
C PRO A 32 -25.13 -7.31 -0.37
N ARG A 33 -24.61 -8.51 -0.65
CA ARG A 33 -24.92 -9.29 -1.87
C ARG A 33 -24.46 -8.66 -3.19
N CYS A 34 -23.55 -7.69 -3.18
CA CYS A 34 -22.93 -7.21 -4.42
C CYS A 34 -22.12 -8.34 -5.08
N ARG A 35 -22.20 -8.44 -6.41
CA ARG A 35 -21.27 -9.22 -7.21
C ARG A 35 -20.14 -8.29 -7.68
N ILE A 36 -18.90 -8.71 -7.50
CA ILE A 36 -17.73 -7.94 -7.95
C ILE A 36 -17.16 -8.64 -9.18
N LEU A 37 -16.96 -7.88 -10.25
CA LEU A 37 -16.29 -8.30 -11.46
C LEU A 37 -14.86 -7.77 -11.42
N ASP A 38 -13.89 -8.66 -11.25
CA ASP A 38 -12.47 -8.31 -11.24
C ASP A 38 -11.97 -8.10 -12.66
N ILE A 39 -11.40 -6.93 -12.92
CA ILE A 39 -10.87 -6.55 -14.22
C ILE A 39 -9.43 -6.07 -14.03
N PRO A 40 -8.43 -6.67 -14.70
CA PRO A 40 -7.05 -6.20 -14.61
C PRO A 40 -6.92 -4.75 -15.07
N LEU A 41 -6.33 -3.90 -14.23
CA LEU A 41 -6.09 -2.49 -14.52
C LEU A 41 -5.27 -2.28 -15.81
N ASP A 42 -4.36 -3.21 -16.13
CA ASP A 42 -3.56 -3.16 -17.36
C ASP A 42 -4.42 -3.10 -18.63
N HIS A 43 -5.68 -3.55 -18.59
CA HIS A 43 -6.59 -3.46 -19.72
C HIS A 43 -6.99 -2.00 -20.00
N LEU A 44 -7.04 -1.15 -18.97
CA LEU A 44 -7.26 0.29 -19.13
C LEU A 44 -6.07 0.98 -19.83
N LYS A 45 -4.87 0.41 -19.76
CA LYS A 45 -3.69 0.86 -20.53
C LYS A 45 -3.68 0.30 -21.95
N LYS A 46 -3.98 -0.99 -22.10
CA LYS A 46 -3.93 -1.70 -23.39
C LYS A 46 -5.11 -1.36 -24.31
N GLY A 47 -6.21 -0.89 -23.75
CA GLY A 47 -7.48 -0.70 -24.42
C GLY A 47 -8.46 -1.81 -24.04
N LEU A 48 -9.64 -1.43 -23.55
CA LEU A 48 -10.74 -2.34 -23.22
C LEU A 48 -11.41 -2.82 -24.52
N SER A 49 -11.70 -4.12 -24.59
CA SER A 49 -12.49 -4.67 -25.70
C SER A 49 -13.96 -4.20 -25.63
N ARG A 50 -14.68 -4.29 -26.76
CA ARG A 50 -16.12 -3.98 -26.82
C ARG A 50 -16.92 -4.81 -25.82
N ALA A 51 -16.57 -6.09 -25.64
CA ALA A 51 -17.24 -6.98 -24.70
C ALA A 51 -16.99 -6.59 -23.23
N GLU A 52 -15.76 -6.16 -22.90
CA GLU A 52 -15.43 -5.65 -21.56
C GLU A 52 -16.15 -4.33 -21.28
N ILE A 53 -16.13 -3.38 -22.22
CA ILE A 53 -16.86 -2.11 -22.10
C ILE A 53 -18.36 -2.38 -21.87
N ALA A 54 -18.98 -3.26 -22.67
CA ALA A 54 -20.37 -3.63 -22.49
C ALA A 54 -20.63 -4.28 -21.11
N THR A 55 -19.69 -5.06 -20.60
CA THR A 55 -19.79 -5.68 -19.27
C THR A 55 -19.64 -4.66 -18.15
N ILE A 56 -18.70 -3.73 -18.26
CA ILE A 56 -18.49 -2.63 -17.32
C ILE A 56 -19.75 -1.75 -17.29
N ASN A 57 -20.28 -1.36 -18.45
CA ASN A 57 -21.45 -0.48 -18.53
C ASN A 57 -22.76 -1.10 -18.05
N ARG A 58 -22.83 -2.43 -17.91
CA ARG A 58 -23.94 -3.13 -17.23
C ARG A 58 -23.79 -3.19 -15.70
N SER A 59 -22.66 -2.73 -15.16
CA SER A 59 -22.44 -2.64 -13.71
C SER A 59 -23.03 -1.35 -13.16
N ALA A 60 -23.36 -1.33 -11.87
CA ALA A 60 -23.89 -0.14 -11.21
C ALA A 60 -22.88 1.01 -11.17
N PHE A 61 -21.59 0.69 -11.11
CA PHE A 61 -20.48 1.62 -11.26
C PHE A 61 -19.20 0.84 -11.58
N ALA A 62 -18.21 1.55 -12.12
CA ALA A 62 -16.85 1.10 -12.31
C ALA A 62 -15.95 1.67 -11.21
N LEU A 63 -15.53 0.85 -10.26
CA LEU A 63 -14.54 1.22 -9.26
C LEU A 63 -13.14 0.96 -9.81
N ILE A 64 -12.32 2.01 -9.89
CA ILE A 64 -10.96 1.92 -10.42
C ILE A 64 -9.97 2.25 -9.31
N GLY A 65 -9.04 1.32 -9.06
CA GLY A 65 -7.96 1.49 -8.12
C GLY A 65 -8.09 0.67 -6.83
N GLY A 66 -7.80 1.32 -5.71
CA GLY A 66 -7.49 0.73 -4.41
C GLY A 66 -6.01 0.86 -4.03
N GLY A 67 -5.14 1.12 -5.00
CA GLY A 67 -3.69 1.15 -4.83
C GLY A 67 -2.99 2.20 -5.69
N GLY A 68 -1.68 2.03 -5.88
CA GLY A 68 -0.88 2.99 -6.64
C GLY A 68 -1.00 2.80 -8.15
N ILE A 69 -2.05 3.35 -8.76
CA ILE A 69 -2.32 3.22 -10.19
C ILE A 69 -1.66 4.31 -11.04
N TYR A 70 -1.28 5.45 -10.46
CA TYR A 70 -0.49 6.45 -11.16
C TYR A 70 0.97 6.04 -11.07
N TYR A 71 1.34 5.10 -11.91
CA TYR A 71 2.69 4.58 -12.00
C TYR A 71 3.04 4.39 -13.48
N ARG A 72 4.30 4.64 -13.85
CA ARG A 72 4.78 4.50 -15.23
C ARG A 72 4.41 3.14 -15.85
N TYR A 73 4.42 2.09 -15.04
CA TYR A 73 4.04 0.76 -15.52
C TYR A 73 2.59 0.70 -16.03
N PHE A 74 1.65 1.38 -15.35
CA PHE A 74 0.23 1.41 -15.70
C PHE A 74 -0.17 2.57 -16.62
N LEU A 75 0.72 3.55 -16.83
CA LEU A 75 0.46 4.71 -17.67
C LEU A 75 1.12 4.58 -19.05
N PRO A 76 0.64 5.32 -20.06
CA PRO A 76 -0.62 6.07 -20.08
C PRO A 76 -1.85 5.15 -20.11
N PHE A 77 -2.98 5.64 -19.59
CA PHE A 77 -4.28 4.98 -19.81
C PHE A 77 -4.84 5.33 -21.21
N ASP A 78 -5.57 4.39 -21.79
CA ASP A 78 -6.22 4.55 -23.09
C ASP A 78 -7.45 5.46 -22.98
N TYR A 79 -7.44 6.57 -23.72
CA TYR A 79 -8.51 7.56 -23.70
C TYR A 79 -9.82 6.99 -24.23
N LYS A 80 -9.79 6.14 -25.25
CA LYS A 80 -11.01 5.56 -25.83
C LYS A 80 -11.73 4.72 -24.79
N SER A 81 -10.98 3.91 -24.04
CA SER A 81 -11.49 3.10 -22.94
C SER A 81 -12.12 3.95 -21.84
N ILE A 82 -11.46 5.03 -21.41
CA ILE A 82 -12.00 5.94 -20.38
C ILE A 82 -13.35 6.52 -20.83
N HIS A 83 -13.44 7.02 -22.08
CA HIS A 83 -14.66 7.67 -22.58
C HIS A 83 -15.77 6.68 -22.96
N ALA A 84 -15.43 5.41 -23.23
CA ALA A 84 -16.40 4.38 -23.56
C ALA A 84 -17.12 3.80 -22.32
N ILE A 85 -16.59 4.04 -21.10
CA ILE A 85 -17.26 3.68 -19.86
C ILE A 85 -18.34 4.72 -19.56
N THR A 86 -19.60 4.30 -19.58
CA THR A 86 -20.78 5.17 -19.38
C THR A 86 -21.42 5.01 -18.00
N THR A 87 -21.16 3.90 -17.31
CA THR A 87 -21.52 3.76 -15.89
C THR A 87 -20.66 4.69 -15.02
N PRO A 88 -21.13 5.18 -13.86
CA PRO A 88 -20.33 6.07 -13.02
C PRO A 88 -18.94 5.50 -12.71
N ILE A 89 -17.89 6.30 -12.94
CA ILE A 89 -16.51 5.93 -12.59
C ILE A 89 -16.21 6.44 -11.18
N VAL A 90 -15.74 5.54 -10.32
CA VAL A 90 -15.34 5.82 -8.94
C VAL A 90 -13.86 5.51 -8.77
N LEU A 91 -13.02 6.53 -8.57
CA LEU A 91 -11.62 6.33 -8.19
C LEU A 91 -11.52 6.14 -6.68
N PHE A 92 -11.01 4.98 -6.26
CA PHE A 92 -11.01 4.60 -4.85
C PHE A 92 -9.58 4.51 -4.31
N GLY A 93 -9.19 5.40 -3.40
CA GLY A 93 -7.89 5.33 -2.71
C GLY A 93 -6.68 5.27 -3.65
N VAL A 94 -6.73 5.95 -4.79
CA VAL A 94 -5.65 5.87 -5.80
C VAL A 94 -4.37 6.55 -5.29
N GLY A 95 -3.21 6.09 -5.76
CA GLY A 95 -1.90 6.60 -5.33
C GLY A 95 -0.94 6.90 -6.48
N TYR A 96 -0.11 7.93 -6.29
CA TYR A 96 1.05 8.21 -7.14
C TYR A 96 2.29 7.43 -6.66
N ILE A 97 2.94 6.74 -7.60
CA ILE A 97 4.16 5.95 -7.37
C ILE A 97 5.35 6.63 -8.02
N ARG A 98 6.45 6.79 -7.26
CA ARG A 98 7.74 7.22 -7.80
C ARG A 98 8.88 6.81 -6.89
N GLU A 99 9.73 5.92 -7.38
CA GLU A 99 10.96 5.51 -6.73
C GLU A 99 11.97 6.67 -6.65
N LEU A 100 12.84 6.64 -5.64
CA LEU A 100 13.94 7.58 -5.53
C LEU A 100 14.87 7.45 -6.75
N GLY A 101 15.17 8.59 -7.37
CA GLY A 101 15.96 8.65 -8.60
C GLY A 101 15.20 8.34 -9.89
N ALA A 102 13.92 7.94 -9.82
CA ALA A 102 13.11 7.77 -11.02
C ALA A 102 12.79 9.14 -11.66
N ARG A 103 12.85 9.21 -13.00
CA ARG A 103 12.41 10.40 -13.75
C ARG A 103 10.92 10.68 -13.50
N PRO A 104 10.48 11.96 -13.46
CA PRO A 104 9.07 12.31 -13.41
C PRO A 104 8.25 11.64 -14.52
N LEU A 105 6.94 11.54 -14.32
CA LEU A 105 6.03 11.11 -15.39
C LEU A 105 6.13 12.08 -16.58
N ALA A 106 6.10 11.53 -17.79
CA ALA A 106 6.04 12.30 -19.03
C ALA A 106 4.65 12.94 -19.19
N GLN A 107 4.55 13.98 -20.01
CA GLN A 107 3.32 14.75 -20.13
C GLN A 107 2.12 13.89 -20.60
N HIS A 108 2.31 12.92 -21.47
CA HIS A 108 1.23 12.02 -21.91
C HIS A 108 0.76 11.06 -20.79
N GLU A 109 1.68 10.58 -19.95
CA GLU A 109 1.37 9.77 -18.76
C GLU A 109 0.51 10.60 -17.79
N ILE A 110 0.95 11.84 -17.50
CA ILE A 110 0.22 12.80 -16.66
C ILE A 110 -1.17 13.07 -17.23
N ARG A 111 -1.27 13.49 -18.51
CA ARG A 111 -2.56 13.82 -19.14
C ARG A 111 -3.56 12.67 -19.05
N SER A 112 -3.13 11.42 -19.22
CA SER A 112 -4.03 10.26 -19.12
C SER A 112 -4.56 10.03 -17.70
N ALA A 113 -3.72 10.27 -16.68
CA ALA A 113 -4.15 10.21 -15.28
C ALA A 113 -5.13 11.35 -14.93
N ILE A 114 -4.92 12.55 -15.50
CA ILE A 114 -5.84 13.69 -15.33
C ILE A 114 -7.17 13.42 -16.05
N ALA A 115 -7.14 12.89 -17.28
CA ALA A 115 -8.34 12.51 -18.03
C ALA A 115 -9.19 11.49 -17.28
N LEU A 116 -8.55 10.49 -16.65
CA LEU A 116 -9.27 9.54 -15.78
C LEU A 116 -9.95 10.24 -14.59
N ASN A 117 -9.30 11.24 -13.96
CA ASN A 117 -9.92 12.01 -12.87
C ASN A 117 -11.04 12.93 -13.35
N GLN A 118 -10.95 13.48 -14.56
CA GLN A 118 -11.98 14.33 -15.15
C GLN A 118 -13.22 13.52 -15.56
N ALA A 119 -13.03 12.29 -16.02
CA ALA A 119 -14.11 11.36 -16.33
C ALA A 119 -14.75 10.74 -15.08
N ALA A 120 -14.08 10.77 -13.93
CA ALA A 120 -14.56 10.17 -12.69
C ALA A 120 -15.72 10.97 -12.07
N THR A 121 -16.81 10.29 -11.73
CA THR A 121 -17.94 10.84 -10.97
C THR A 121 -17.53 11.12 -9.52
N LEU A 122 -16.73 10.23 -8.92
CA LEU A 122 -16.14 10.43 -7.60
C LEU A 122 -14.64 10.10 -7.65
N SER A 123 -13.81 10.94 -7.04
CA SER A 123 -12.37 10.71 -6.95
C SER A 123 -11.88 10.73 -5.50
N SER A 124 -11.15 9.69 -5.13
CA SER A 124 -10.45 9.63 -3.86
C SER A 124 -9.03 9.07 -4.00
N VAL A 125 -8.13 9.60 -3.18
CA VAL A 125 -6.72 9.22 -3.11
C VAL A 125 -6.37 8.69 -1.74
N ARG A 126 -5.28 7.92 -1.66
CA ARG A 126 -4.81 7.35 -0.39
C ARG A 126 -3.94 8.28 0.45
N ASP A 127 -3.42 9.37 -0.11
CA ASP A 127 -2.52 10.28 0.60
C ASP A 127 -2.55 11.71 0.06
N ASP A 128 -2.10 12.66 0.90
CA ASP A 128 -2.06 14.09 0.57
C ASP A 128 -1.08 14.40 -0.58
N TYR A 129 -0.04 13.58 -0.75
CA TYR A 129 0.95 13.76 -1.81
C TYR A 129 0.34 13.52 -3.19
N THR A 130 -0.46 12.47 -3.34
CA THR A 130 -1.20 12.16 -4.56
C THR A 130 -2.23 13.23 -4.85
N LYS A 131 -2.93 13.73 -3.82
CA LYS A 131 -3.85 14.87 -3.99
C LYS A 131 -3.12 16.11 -4.49
N ALA A 132 -2.01 16.49 -3.85
CA ALA A 132 -1.22 17.65 -4.24
C ALA A 132 -0.67 17.50 -5.67
N TRP A 133 -0.24 16.30 -6.05
CA TRP A 133 0.19 16.01 -7.41
C TRP A 133 -0.94 16.21 -8.42
N LEU A 134 -2.16 15.71 -8.17
CA LEU A 134 -3.31 15.92 -9.05
C LEU A 134 -3.68 17.40 -9.17
N VAL A 135 -3.72 18.12 -8.04
CA VAL A 135 -4.07 19.55 -8.00
C VAL A 135 -3.07 20.39 -8.79
N ARG A 136 -1.77 20.11 -8.64
CA ARG A 136 -0.71 20.77 -9.41
C ARG A 136 -0.87 20.59 -10.93
N HIS A 137 -1.53 19.53 -11.37
CA HIS A 137 -1.75 19.23 -12.79
C HIS A 137 -3.19 19.54 -13.25
N GLY A 138 -3.93 20.36 -12.49
CA GLY A 138 -5.20 20.94 -12.94
C GLY A 138 -6.47 20.22 -12.48
N VAL A 139 -6.37 19.18 -11.64
CA VAL A 139 -7.58 18.58 -11.03
C VAL A 139 -8.05 19.49 -9.87
N PRO A 140 -9.31 19.95 -9.83
CA PRO A 140 -9.77 20.81 -8.76
C PRO A 140 -9.66 20.15 -7.37
N SER A 141 -9.03 20.82 -6.40
CA SER A 141 -8.79 20.25 -5.06
C SER A 141 -10.06 19.74 -4.35
N ARG A 142 -11.21 20.38 -4.60
CA ARG A 142 -12.51 20.01 -4.01
C ARG A 142 -13.09 18.69 -4.54
N THR A 143 -12.65 18.22 -5.71
CA THR A 143 -13.17 16.98 -6.32
C THR A 143 -12.40 15.74 -5.90
N VAL A 144 -11.27 15.90 -5.19
CA VAL A 144 -10.41 14.80 -4.75
C VAL A 144 -10.45 14.65 -3.22
N GLN A 145 -11.03 13.56 -2.74
CA GLN A 145 -11.09 13.25 -1.31
C GLN A 145 -9.90 12.37 -0.87
N VAL A 146 -9.23 12.72 0.22
CA VAL A 146 -8.19 11.84 0.80
C VAL A 146 -8.87 10.86 1.75
N ILE A 147 -8.73 9.55 1.51
CA ILE A 147 -9.38 8.50 2.33
C ILE A 147 -8.41 7.57 3.05
N GLY A 148 -7.13 7.58 2.68
CA GLY A 148 -6.14 6.62 3.20
C GLY A 148 -6.03 5.36 2.33
N ASP A 149 -5.01 4.55 2.59
CA ASP A 149 -4.82 3.27 1.90
C ASP A 149 -5.80 2.21 2.46
N PRO A 150 -6.60 1.53 1.62
CA PRO A 150 -7.60 0.58 2.09
C PRO A 150 -6.98 -0.64 2.79
N ALA A 151 -5.74 -1.04 2.46
CA ALA A 151 -5.10 -2.20 3.08
C ALA A 151 -4.92 -2.03 4.61
N ALA A 152 -4.87 -0.78 5.10
CA ALA A 152 -4.89 -0.49 6.53
C ALA A 152 -6.14 -1.05 7.24
N LEU A 153 -7.25 -1.21 6.52
CA LEU A 153 -8.55 -1.66 7.03
C LEU A 153 -8.86 -3.14 6.77
N LEU A 154 -8.03 -3.88 6.00
CA LEU A 154 -8.19 -5.32 5.78
C LEU A 154 -8.41 -6.06 7.12
N SER A 155 -9.43 -6.91 7.25
CA SER A 155 -9.55 -7.68 8.50
C SER A 155 -8.49 -8.77 8.62
N GLU A 156 -8.19 -9.10 9.86
CA GLU A 156 -7.15 -10.06 10.23
C GLU A 156 -7.75 -11.45 10.37
N GLN A 157 -6.96 -12.47 10.03
CA GLN A 157 -7.32 -13.88 10.22
C GLN A 157 -6.21 -14.54 11.02
N LYS A 158 -6.54 -15.19 12.13
CA LYS A 158 -5.53 -15.94 12.90
C LYS A 158 -5.10 -17.17 12.07
N PRO A 159 -3.80 -17.35 11.79
CA PRO A 159 -3.32 -18.56 11.11
C PRO A 159 -3.45 -19.78 12.03
N GLN A 160 -3.72 -20.95 11.44
CA GLN A 160 -3.79 -22.22 12.19
C GLN A 160 -2.44 -22.57 12.84
N HIS A 161 -1.34 -22.38 12.11
CA HIS A 161 0.01 -22.70 12.57
C HIS A 161 0.93 -21.47 12.51
N PHE A 162 1.12 -20.83 13.66
CA PHE A 162 2.12 -19.78 13.86
C PHE A 162 2.59 -19.76 15.32
N SER A 163 3.86 -20.11 15.54
CA SER A 163 4.49 -20.02 16.85
C SER A 163 5.05 -18.62 17.08
N ARG A 164 4.76 -18.05 18.25
CA ARG A 164 5.33 -16.79 18.73
C ARG A 164 6.52 -17.15 19.60
N SER A 165 7.70 -17.25 19.01
CA SER A 165 8.95 -17.37 19.78
C SER A 165 9.47 -15.99 20.18
N GLY A 166 10.20 -15.95 21.30
CA GLY A 166 10.87 -14.75 21.79
C GLY A 166 9.98 -13.79 22.58
N THR A 167 10.59 -13.09 23.53
CA THR A 167 9.97 -12.01 24.33
C THR A 167 9.90 -10.70 23.55
N ILE A 168 10.85 -10.48 22.65
CA ILE A 168 10.92 -9.34 21.73
C ILE A 168 10.79 -9.89 20.31
N ARG A 169 9.87 -9.33 19.52
CA ARG A 169 9.63 -9.79 18.15
C ARG A 169 9.78 -8.64 17.18
N VAL A 170 10.81 -8.71 16.34
CA VAL A 170 11.11 -7.69 15.33
C VAL A 170 10.83 -8.25 13.96
N GLY A 171 9.87 -7.64 13.25
CA GLY A 171 9.63 -7.93 11.86
C GLY A 171 10.53 -7.10 10.96
N VAL A 172 11.06 -7.69 9.89
CA VAL A 172 11.82 -7.00 8.86
C VAL A 172 11.26 -7.35 7.48
N ASN A 173 11.23 -6.38 6.58
CA ASN A 173 10.89 -6.59 5.18
C ASN A 173 11.83 -5.74 4.31
N LEU A 174 12.37 -6.36 3.27
CA LEU A 174 13.13 -5.69 2.23
C LEU A 174 12.28 -5.59 0.97
N ASN A 175 12.64 -4.62 0.13
CA ASN A 175 12.04 -4.47 -1.18
C ASN A 175 12.85 -5.28 -2.20
N TYR A 176 12.15 -6.05 -3.03
CA TYR A 176 12.70 -6.71 -4.21
C TYR A 176 12.26 -5.97 -5.49
N SER A 177 12.74 -4.74 -5.70
CA SER A 177 12.45 -4.02 -6.95
C SER A 177 13.70 -3.39 -7.54
N GLY A 178 14.14 -3.92 -8.68
CA GLY A 178 15.02 -3.28 -9.67
C GLY A 178 16.30 -2.60 -9.15
N TRP A 179 16.98 -1.91 -10.07
CA TRP A 179 18.16 -1.11 -9.72
C TRP A 179 17.79 0.19 -8.98
N LEU A 180 16.63 0.78 -9.29
CA LEU A 180 16.19 2.04 -8.68
C LEU A 180 15.72 1.82 -7.23
N GLY A 181 16.18 2.68 -6.33
CA GLY A 181 15.89 2.54 -4.90
C GLY A 181 16.71 1.42 -4.26
N PHE A 182 16.22 0.18 -4.25
CA PHE A 182 16.89 -0.91 -3.53
C PHE A 182 18.27 -1.23 -4.13
N GLY A 183 18.36 -1.60 -5.41
CA GLY A 183 19.64 -2.03 -6.01
C GLY A 183 20.77 -1.01 -5.86
N ARG A 184 20.50 0.27 -6.14
CA ARG A 184 21.45 1.38 -5.99
C ARG A 184 21.98 1.53 -4.55
N TYR A 185 21.16 1.24 -3.55
CA TYR A 185 21.50 1.40 -2.12
C TYR A 185 21.64 0.06 -1.39
N GLN A 186 21.72 -1.06 -2.10
CA GLN A 186 21.54 -2.40 -1.54
C GLN A 186 22.56 -2.66 -0.43
N GLU A 187 23.84 -2.38 -0.66
CA GLU A 187 24.89 -2.61 0.33
C GLU A 187 24.61 -1.85 1.64
N HIS A 188 24.32 -0.55 1.56
CA HIS A 188 24.01 0.28 2.72
C HIS A 188 22.73 -0.18 3.42
N ILE A 189 21.71 -0.61 2.68
CA ILE A 189 20.47 -1.17 3.22
C ILE A 189 20.75 -2.45 3.99
N ILE A 190 21.41 -3.43 3.37
CA ILE A 190 21.73 -4.73 3.99
C ILE A 190 22.61 -4.53 5.22
N LYS A 191 23.65 -3.69 5.14
CA LYS A 191 24.51 -3.33 6.28
C LYS A 191 23.71 -2.71 7.42
N SER A 192 22.75 -1.83 7.11
CA SER A 192 21.92 -1.19 8.12
C SER A 192 20.94 -2.15 8.77
N TYR A 193 20.27 -3.00 7.99
CA TYR A 193 19.38 -4.04 8.52
C TYR A 193 20.14 -5.04 9.40
N ASN A 194 21.33 -5.47 8.98
CA ASN A 194 22.20 -6.38 9.75
C ASN A 194 22.63 -5.78 11.09
N GLU A 195 22.88 -4.47 11.14
CA GLU A 195 23.19 -3.81 12.41
C GLU A 195 22.01 -3.86 13.37
N VAL A 196 20.80 -3.58 12.86
CA VAL A 196 19.59 -3.59 13.70
C VAL A 196 19.22 -4.99 14.15
N THR A 197 19.26 -5.98 13.25
CA THR A 197 18.94 -7.36 13.62
C THR A 197 19.91 -7.89 14.68
N ARG A 198 21.23 -7.70 14.50
CA ARG A 198 22.23 -8.09 15.50
C ARG A 198 22.00 -7.44 16.86
N TYR A 199 21.71 -6.13 16.88
CA TYR A 199 21.44 -5.39 18.12
C TYR A 199 20.25 -5.95 18.91
N PHE A 200 19.16 -6.30 18.22
CA PHE A 200 17.96 -6.84 18.88
C PHE A 200 18.12 -8.32 19.21
N GLU A 201 18.77 -9.12 18.37
CA GLU A 201 19.10 -10.53 18.67
C GLU A 201 19.97 -10.63 19.92
N SER A 202 20.96 -9.74 20.10
CA SER A 202 21.79 -9.69 21.32
C SER A 202 21.00 -9.36 22.60
N ARG A 203 19.72 -8.97 22.46
CA ARG A 203 18.78 -8.68 23.55
C ARG A 203 17.64 -9.70 23.62
N GLY A 204 17.83 -10.86 23.00
CA GLY A 204 16.86 -11.95 23.02
C GLY A 204 15.68 -11.78 22.06
N ALA A 205 15.78 -10.89 21.05
CA ALA A 205 14.74 -10.77 20.05
C ALA A 205 14.74 -11.92 19.05
N SER A 206 13.54 -12.36 18.69
CA SER A 206 13.28 -13.19 17.51
C SER A 206 13.05 -12.29 16.30
N ILE A 207 13.76 -12.58 15.21
CA ILE A 207 13.67 -11.83 13.95
C ILE A 207 12.74 -12.57 12.99
N PHE A 208 11.77 -11.86 12.42
CA PHE A 208 10.84 -12.40 11.44
C PHE A 208 11.01 -11.68 10.11
N TYR A 209 11.34 -12.41 9.05
CA TYR A 209 11.31 -11.84 7.70
C TYR A 209 9.90 -11.93 7.15
N LEU A 210 9.28 -10.78 6.92
CA LEU A 210 7.89 -10.65 6.50
C LEU A 210 7.81 -10.49 4.99
N GLN A 211 7.81 -11.61 4.28
CA GLN A 211 7.92 -11.66 2.83
C GLN A 211 6.65 -11.17 2.12
N HIS A 212 6.78 -10.32 1.10
CA HIS A 212 5.66 -9.81 0.29
C HIS A 212 5.65 -10.33 -1.14
N HIS A 213 6.79 -10.74 -1.67
CA HIS A 213 6.93 -11.30 -3.01
C HIS A 213 7.83 -12.55 -2.99
N PRO A 214 7.49 -13.63 -3.73
CA PRO A 214 8.30 -14.86 -3.77
C PRO A 214 9.77 -14.65 -4.11
N ASP A 215 10.07 -13.65 -4.93
CA ASP A 215 11.45 -13.37 -5.37
C ASP A 215 12.30 -12.64 -4.34
N GLU A 216 11.72 -12.17 -3.23
CA GLU A 216 12.50 -11.71 -2.08
C GLU A 216 13.44 -12.79 -1.52
N ARG A 217 13.21 -14.07 -1.85
CA ARG A 217 14.15 -15.18 -1.59
C ARG A 217 15.55 -14.98 -2.14
N ARG A 218 15.71 -14.05 -3.09
CA ARG A 218 17.01 -13.67 -3.66
C ARG A 218 17.76 -12.63 -2.84
N ILE A 219 17.09 -11.94 -1.92
CA ILE A 219 17.67 -10.82 -1.16
C ILE A 219 17.74 -11.07 0.34
N TYR A 220 16.70 -11.65 0.95
CA TYR A 220 16.69 -11.83 2.41
C TYR A 220 17.80 -12.76 2.94
N PRO A 221 18.36 -13.73 2.18
CA PRO A 221 19.52 -14.50 2.65
C PRO A 221 20.77 -13.66 2.92
N GLN A 222 20.84 -12.43 2.41
CA GLN A 222 21.93 -11.49 2.71
C GLN A 222 21.83 -10.88 4.12
N LEU A 223 20.70 -11.10 4.82
CA LEU A 223 20.54 -10.69 6.20
C LEU A 223 21.26 -11.66 7.15
N ALA A 224 22.14 -11.15 8.00
CA ALA A 224 22.97 -11.92 8.92
C ALA A 224 22.26 -12.34 10.22
N ALA A 225 20.92 -12.35 10.23
CA ALA A 225 20.12 -12.71 11.41
C ALA A 225 20.18 -14.23 11.65
N LYS A 226 20.67 -14.65 12.82
CA LYS A 226 21.01 -16.05 13.11
C LYS A 226 19.80 -16.98 13.17
N LYS A 227 18.66 -16.49 13.65
CA LYS A 227 17.42 -17.30 13.84
C LYS A 227 16.22 -16.63 13.17
N MET A 228 16.41 -16.16 11.94
CA MET A 228 15.38 -15.48 11.19
C MET A 228 14.28 -16.45 10.72
N GLN A 229 13.04 -16.20 11.15
CA GLN A 229 11.87 -16.95 10.67
C GLN A 229 11.26 -16.25 9.46
N VAL A 230 11.24 -16.92 8.30
CA VAL A 230 10.58 -16.40 7.10
C VAL A 230 9.08 -16.64 7.18
N VAL A 231 8.29 -15.58 7.05
CA VAL A 231 6.83 -15.60 7.06
C VAL A 231 6.32 -15.19 5.68
N PHE A 232 5.64 -16.12 5.03
CA PHE A 232 4.88 -15.88 3.80
C PHE A 232 3.50 -16.53 3.94
N ARG A 233 2.46 -15.72 4.07
CA ARG A 233 1.08 -16.17 4.33
C ARG A 233 0.08 -15.40 3.48
N ALA A 234 -1.19 -15.85 3.50
CA ALA A 234 -2.25 -15.06 2.90
C ALA A 234 -2.35 -13.68 3.57
N PRO A 235 -2.73 -12.60 2.87
CA PRO A 235 -2.66 -11.24 3.40
C PRO A 235 -3.33 -11.01 4.77
N ARG A 236 -4.48 -11.66 5.02
CA ARG A 236 -5.21 -11.57 6.30
C ARG A 236 -4.44 -12.20 7.46
N GLU A 237 -3.84 -13.36 7.21
CA GLU A 237 -2.97 -14.05 8.18
C GLU A 237 -1.65 -13.33 8.39
N GLN A 238 -1.07 -12.82 7.31
CA GLN A 238 0.15 -12.03 7.37
C GLN A 238 -0.08 -10.76 8.19
N LYS A 239 -1.20 -10.06 7.98
CA LYS A 239 -1.58 -8.90 8.79
C LYS A 239 -1.78 -9.26 10.27
N TYR A 240 -2.43 -10.38 10.57
CA TYR A 240 -2.53 -10.86 11.95
C TYR A 240 -1.15 -11.06 12.58
N ILE A 241 -0.23 -11.72 11.86
CA ILE A 241 1.15 -11.92 12.32
C ILE A 241 1.84 -10.58 12.58
N TYR A 242 1.61 -9.57 11.75
CA TYR A 242 2.17 -8.24 11.97
C TYR A 242 1.71 -7.64 13.29
N GLY A 243 0.43 -7.82 13.65
CA GLY A 243 -0.14 -7.41 14.94
C GLY A 243 0.55 -8.04 16.15
N THR A 244 1.20 -9.18 15.96
CA THR A 244 1.93 -9.89 17.03
C THR A 244 3.34 -9.36 17.30
N MET A 245 3.91 -8.55 16.39
CA MET A 245 5.28 -8.04 16.48
C MET A 245 5.36 -6.81 17.39
N ASP A 246 6.51 -6.55 18.01
CA ASP A 246 6.74 -5.34 18.81
C ASP A 246 7.05 -4.12 17.94
N MET A 247 7.66 -4.35 16.79
CA MET A 247 7.98 -3.35 15.77
C MET A 247 8.24 -4.04 14.43
N ILE A 248 7.99 -3.34 13.33
CA ILE A 248 8.34 -3.76 11.97
C ILE A 248 9.23 -2.72 11.30
N ILE A 249 10.31 -3.18 10.65
CA ILE A 249 11.20 -2.35 9.83
C ILE A 249 10.97 -2.74 8.36
N GLY A 250 10.23 -1.92 7.63
CA GLY A 250 9.74 -2.26 6.29
C GLY A 250 10.23 -1.32 5.19
N MET A 251 10.68 -1.89 4.09
CA MET A 251 10.90 -1.14 2.84
C MET A 251 9.63 -1.07 2.00
N MET A 252 8.99 -2.20 1.71
CA MET A 252 7.80 -2.22 0.86
C MET A 252 6.65 -1.49 1.55
N LEU A 253 5.98 -0.59 0.81
CA LEU A 253 4.89 0.23 1.37
C LEU A 253 3.84 -0.63 2.08
N HIS A 254 3.38 -1.71 1.46
CA HIS A 254 2.31 -2.51 2.06
C HIS A 254 2.77 -3.37 3.23
N SER A 255 4.07 -3.61 3.42
CA SER A 255 4.56 -4.12 4.70
C SER A 255 4.27 -3.10 5.81
N VAL A 256 4.56 -1.82 5.54
CA VAL A 256 4.36 -0.73 6.48
C VAL A 256 2.87 -0.43 6.72
N VAL A 257 2.06 -0.39 5.66
CA VAL A 257 0.60 -0.13 5.74
C VAL A 257 -0.13 -1.23 6.50
N LEU A 258 0.18 -2.51 6.24
CA LEU A 258 -0.42 -3.62 6.97
C LEU A 258 0.00 -3.61 8.45
N ALA A 259 1.24 -3.25 8.76
CA ALA A 259 1.75 -3.18 10.13
C ALA A 259 1.04 -2.07 10.91
N PHE A 260 0.94 -0.88 10.32
CA PHE A 260 0.13 0.21 10.84
C PHE A 260 -1.33 -0.23 11.05
N GLY A 261 -1.92 -0.90 10.05
CA GLY A 261 -3.28 -1.41 10.10
C GLY A 261 -3.51 -2.46 11.19
N ALA A 262 -2.48 -3.23 11.56
CA ALA A 262 -2.49 -4.18 12.67
C ALA A 262 -2.16 -3.51 14.03
N GLY A 263 -1.94 -2.20 14.05
CA GLY A 263 -1.56 -1.46 15.26
C GLY A 263 -0.14 -1.77 15.73
N THR A 264 0.76 -2.16 14.82
CA THR A 264 2.17 -2.44 15.12
C THR A 264 3.05 -1.25 14.76
N PRO A 265 3.94 -0.79 15.66
CA PRO A 265 4.87 0.30 15.38
C PRO A 265 5.77 -0.02 14.18
N ILE A 266 6.05 1.00 13.37
CA ILE A 266 6.79 0.86 12.12
C ILE A 266 8.04 1.74 12.12
N VAL A 267 9.07 1.26 11.45
CA VAL A 267 10.16 2.04 10.88
C VAL A 267 10.12 1.78 9.38
N THR A 268 10.19 2.82 8.56
CA THR A 268 10.25 2.64 7.11
C THR A 268 11.57 3.12 6.52
N VAL A 269 12.16 2.26 5.70
CA VAL A 269 13.27 2.65 4.84
C VAL A 269 12.70 3.01 3.47
N GLY A 270 12.58 4.31 3.23
CA GLY A 270 11.89 4.87 2.08
C GLY A 270 12.76 4.85 0.83
N TYR A 271 12.53 3.88 -0.04
CA TYR A 271 13.11 3.84 -1.39
C TYR A 271 12.21 4.51 -2.44
N ASP A 272 10.99 4.89 -2.05
CA ASP A 272 9.95 5.48 -2.88
C ASP A 272 9.23 6.61 -2.12
N LEU A 273 8.73 7.61 -2.85
CA LEU A 273 7.98 8.74 -2.29
C LEU A 273 6.73 8.30 -1.52
N ARG A 274 6.16 7.14 -1.85
CA ARG A 274 5.02 6.52 -1.14
C ARG A 274 5.32 6.26 0.33
N ASN A 275 6.52 5.78 0.67
CA ASN A 275 6.88 5.52 2.07
C ASN A 275 6.84 6.81 2.88
N THR A 276 7.45 7.87 2.34
CA THR A 276 7.48 9.19 2.97
C THR A 276 6.07 9.79 3.06
N SER A 277 5.28 9.63 2.00
CA SER A 277 3.91 10.15 1.94
C SER A 277 2.99 9.46 2.94
N PHE A 278 3.13 8.15 3.11
CA PHE A 278 2.34 7.38 4.07
C PHE A 278 2.62 7.79 5.51
N VAL A 279 3.90 7.89 5.92
CA VAL A 279 4.22 8.27 7.29
C VAL A 279 3.79 9.71 7.62
N ARG A 280 3.84 10.61 6.63
CA ARG A 280 3.27 11.97 6.76
C ARG A 280 1.76 11.96 6.88
N PHE A 281 1.08 11.12 6.09
CA PHE A 281 -0.38 10.97 6.14
C PHE A 281 -0.86 10.52 7.52
N ILE A 282 -0.17 9.55 8.14
CA ILE A 282 -0.47 9.11 9.52
C ILE A 282 0.10 10.02 10.61
N LYS A 283 0.64 11.20 10.26
CA LYS A 283 1.19 12.22 11.17
C LYS A 283 2.44 11.81 11.96
N HIS A 284 3.28 10.96 11.35
CA HIS A 284 4.53 10.48 11.92
C HIS A 284 5.71 10.57 10.95
N PRO A 285 6.06 11.77 10.44
CA PRO A 285 7.15 11.94 9.47
C PRO A 285 8.52 11.47 9.98
N GLU A 286 8.72 11.32 11.29
CA GLU A 286 9.94 10.81 11.91
C GLU A 286 10.19 9.31 11.69
N LEU A 287 9.17 8.57 11.23
CA LEU A 287 9.28 7.10 11.07
C LEU A 287 9.93 6.66 9.75
N VAL A 288 10.33 7.59 8.89
CA VAL A 288 11.02 7.30 7.63
C VAL A 288 12.48 7.72 7.65
N ILE A 289 13.34 6.84 7.14
CA ILE A 289 14.68 7.20 6.67
C ILE A 289 14.72 6.91 5.19
N ARG A 290 15.05 7.91 4.36
CA ARG A 290 15.18 7.67 2.92
C ARG A 290 16.40 6.81 2.63
N ALA A 291 16.31 5.97 1.61
CA ALA A 291 17.39 5.06 1.25
C ALA A 291 18.69 5.79 0.87
N ASP A 292 18.59 7.00 0.30
CA ASP A 292 19.74 7.87 -0.04
C ASP A 292 20.35 8.62 1.16
N GLN A 293 19.72 8.56 2.33
CA GLN A 293 20.17 9.15 3.59
C GLN A 293 20.43 8.08 4.67
N LEU A 294 20.37 6.80 4.28
CA LEU A 294 20.41 5.69 5.21
C LEU A 294 21.84 5.43 5.68
N SER A 295 21.99 5.26 6.99
CA SER A 295 23.18 4.69 7.62
C SER A 295 22.78 3.65 8.66
N SER A 296 23.70 2.75 9.00
CA SER A 296 23.48 1.76 10.07
C SER A 296 23.13 2.44 11.39
N LYS A 297 23.81 3.55 11.71
CA LYS A 297 23.56 4.34 12.93
C LYS A 297 22.17 4.96 12.93
N SER A 298 21.75 5.58 11.83
CA SER A 298 20.43 6.23 11.76
C SER A 298 19.29 5.21 11.86
N LEU A 299 19.40 4.06 11.19
CA LEU A 299 18.37 3.03 11.26
C LEU A 299 18.28 2.41 12.65
N LEU A 300 19.43 2.12 13.27
CA LEU A 300 19.48 1.58 14.62
C LEU A 300 18.88 2.54 15.64
N LEU A 301 19.24 3.83 15.59
CA LEU A 301 18.73 4.84 16.52
C LEU A 301 17.20 4.99 16.41
N LEU A 302 16.68 5.01 15.18
CA LEU A 302 15.23 5.08 14.95
C LEU A 302 14.54 3.82 15.44
N ALA A 303 15.07 2.63 15.13
CA ALA A 303 14.53 1.35 15.59
C ALA A 303 14.50 1.24 17.12
N GLN A 304 15.56 1.65 17.82
CA GLN A 304 15.59 1.73 19.28
C GLN A 304 14.53 2.69 19.83
N THR A 305 14.37 3.85 19.20
CA THR A 305 13.39 4.87 19.61
C THR A 305 11.96 4.37 19.43
N VAL A 306 11.66 3.76 18.29
CA VAL A 306 10.34 3.18 18.01
C VAL A 306 10.03 2.03 18.96
N TYR A 307 10.99 1.14 19.20
CA TYR A 307 10.82 0.06 20.17
C TYR A 307 10.56 0.56 21.59
N ARG A 308 11.31 1.56 22.07
CA ARG A 308 11.09 2.17 23.40
C ARG A 308 9.71 2.83 23.51
N ARG A 309 9.26 3.53 22.47
CA ARG A 309 7.97 4.24 22.43
C ARG A 309 6.82 3.41 21.86
N ARG A 310 6.99 2.09 21.72
CA ARG A 310 6.03 1.21 21.01
C ARG A 310 4.59 1.37 21.49
N ALA A 311 4.35 1.42 22.80
CA ALA A 311 3.00 1.57 23.35
C ALA A 311 2.30 2.88 22.92
N ALA A 312 3.06 3.98 22.82
CA ALA A 312 2.56 5.27 22.35
C ALA A 312 2.17 5.20 20.87
N TYR A 313 3.04 4.62 20.03
CA TYR A 313 2.73 4.43 18.61
C TYR A 313 1.52 3.52 18.37
N ARG A 314 1.38 2.42 19.13
CA ARG A 314 0.18 1.56 19.06
C ARG A 314 -1.10 2.35 19.34
N THR A 315 -1.05 3.22 20.34
CA THR A 315 -2.19 4.07 20.73
C THR A 315 -2.52 5.08 19.64
N ASP A 316 -1.53 5.78 19.08
CA ASP A 316 -1.80 6.74 18.00
C ASP A 316 -2.29 6.03 16.72
N PHE A 317 -1.66 4.93 16.33
CA PHE A 317 -2.05 4.17 15.12
C PHE A 317 -3.49 3.68 15.20
N SER A 318 -3.97 3.26 16.38
CA SER A 318 -5.38 2.94 16.60
C SER A 318 -6.30 4.13 16.33
N LYS A 319 -5.94 5.34 16.79
CA LYS A 319 -6.70 6.58 16.52
C LYS A 319 -6.69 6.91 15.02
N ARG A 320 -5.53 6.87 14.37
CA ARG A 320 -5.37 7.15 12.94
C ARG A 320 -6.12 6.15 12.06
N LYS A 321 -6.07 4.85 12.39
CA LYS A 321 -6.85 3.80 11.70
C LYS A 321 -8.35 4.08 11.77
N LYS A 322 -8.87 4.55 12.92
CA LYS A 322 -10.28 4.96 13.04
C LYS A 322 -10.62 6.15 12.12
N MET A 323 -9.71 7.12 11.96
CA MET A 323 -9.90 8.23 11.02
C MET A 323 -9.98 7.74 9.57
N ILE A 324 -9.08 6.83 9.18
CA ILE A 324 -9.08 6.21 7.85
C ILE A 324 -10.40 5.45 7.62
N ALA A 325 -10.87 4.68 8.61
CA ALA A 325 -12.14 3.97 8.54
C ALA A 325 -13.34 4.91 8.35
N ARG A 326 -13.37 6.05 9.05
CA ARG A 326 -14.41 7.08 8.89
C ARG A 326 -14.38 7.72 7.50
N ALA A 327 -13.18 8.02 6.99
CA ALA A 327 -13.03 8.60 5.66
C ALA A 327 -13.51 7.64 4.56
N HIS A 328 -13.16 6.35 4.66
CA HIS A 328 -13.67 5.31 3.77
C HIS A 328 -15.19 5.16 3.88
N ALA A 329 -15.76 5.10 5.09
CA ALA A 329 -17.20 5.00 5.29
C ALA A 329 -17.97 6.18 4.69
N THR A 330 -17.42 7.40 4.83
CA THR A 330 -17.98 8.62 4.24
C THR A 330 -17.96 8.57 2.72
N PHE A 331 -16.84 8.16 2.12
CA PHE A 331 -16.73 8.05 0.66
C PHE A 331 -17.63 6.93 0.10
N LEU A 332 -17.72 5.79 0.79
CA LEU A 332 -18.65 4.71 0.46
C LEU A 332 -20.11 5.13 0.55
N LYS A 333 -20.47 6.05 1.46
CA LYS A 333 -21.82 6.63 1.51
C LYS A 333 -22.11 7.45 0.25
N LYS A 334 -21.16 8.29 -0.21
CA LYS A 334 -21.29 9.02 -1.47
C LYS A 334 -21.47 8.09 -2.67
N ILE A 335 -20.74 6.97 -2.71
CA ILE A 335 -20.91 5.96 -3.77
C ILE A 335 -22.32 5.36 -3.73
N GLN A 336 -22.87 5.10 -2.54
CA GLN A 336 -24.26 4.61 -2.42
C GLN A 336 -25.27 5.62 -2.96
N GLU A 337 -25.06 6.92 -2.69
CA GLU A 337 -25.90 8.02 -3.19
C GLU A 337 -25.84 8.18 -4.72
N LEU A 338 -24.88 7.58 -5.43
CA LEU A 338 -24.84 7.57 -6.90
C LEU A 338 -25.76 6.53 -7.54
N ILE A 339 -26.20 5.53 -6.77
CA ILE A 339 -26.86 4.31 -7.30
C ILE A 339 -28.34 4.25 -6.89
N VAL A 340 -28.72 5.06 -5.89
CA VAL A 340 -30.12 5.34 -5.52
C VAL A 340 -30.63 6.43 -6.43
#